data_AF-A0A495J4X9-F1
#
_entry.id   AF-A0A495J4X9-F1
#
_cell.length_a   1.000
_cell.length_b   1.000
_cell.length_c   1.000
_cell.angle_alpha   90.00
_cell.angle_beta   90.00
_cell.angle_gamma   90.00
#
_symmetry.space_group_name_H-M   'P 1'
#
loop_
_entity.id
_entity.type
_entity.pdbx_description
1 polymer ?
#
loop_
_entity_poly.entity_id
_entity_poly.type
_entity_poly.pdbx_seq_one_letter_code
_entity_poly.pdbx_strand_id
1 'polypeptide(L)'
;MKVKLSIIIGVAFSVITGCRKVNDAQPQGTLLLSPITNVNTGEISTLKYDDQNHLIERYDDLTAHDYTYVYDNNDRIIQATFNFKTGYQQNNFTYTANTINVNTCTRSYQSSSTTTSSYSYVLNDKQQFIRYNIDNSGNNYEVYTYDAAGNLSTRIGYLNGSTTPTTQVIATFDQKKSPFTNVKGNLYLFTTTIGLNNITGIIATDFVYPNHVPIIVKDTYEYNSQGFPVKQTDVQNTSTSTATTTTVYLYTYITK
;
A
#
# COMPACT_ATOMS: atom_id res chain seq x y z
N MET A 1 8.47 86.55 -18.35
CA MET A 1 9.54 85.88 -19.12
C MET A 1 9.54 84.42 -18.72
N LYS A 2 9.44 83.52 -19.70
CA LYS A 2 9.42 82.04 -19.59
C LYS A 2 10.77 81.56 -19.00
N VAL A 3 10.88 80.41 -18.33
CA VAL A 3 10.94 79.06 -18.94
C VAL A 3 10.38 77.98 -18.00
N LYS A 4 9.71 77.02 -18.65
CA LYS A 4 9.10 75.79 -18.18
C LYS A 4 10.13 74.77 -17.65
N LEU A 5 9.70 73.92 -16.73
CA LEU A 5 10.10 72.51 -16.78
C LEU A 5 8.87 71.62 -16.58
N SER A 6 8.51 70.92 -17.65
CA SER A 6 7.51 69.86 -17.68
C SER A 6 8.24 68.52 -17.46
N ILE A 7 7.79 67.70 -16.52
CA ILE A 7 7.92 66.23 -16.63
C ILE A 7 6.57 65.61 -16.26
N ILE A 8 6.26 64.58 -17.03
CA ILE A 8 5.00 63.95 -17.35
C ILE A 8 4.99 62.54 -16.74
N ILE A 9 3.82 62.14 -16.24
CA ILE A 9 3.25 60.77 -16.11
C ILE A 9 3.87 59.77 -15.12
N GLY A 10 2.98 59.21 -14.30
CA GLY A 10 3.14 57.91 -13.65
C GLY A 10 1.99 57.57 -12.69
N VAL A 11 0.77 57.43 -13.21
CA VAL A 11 -0.32 56.80 -12.44
C VAL A 11 0.04 55.32 -12.24
N ALA A 12 0.22 54.90 -10.99
CA ALA A 12 0.28 53.49 -10.62
C ALA A 12 -0.87 53.20 -9.65
N PHE A 13 -1.99 52.72 -10.19
CA PHE A 13 -2.98 51.98 -9.42
C PHE A 13 -2.33 50.68 -8.97
N SER A 14 -1.96 50.59 -7.69
CA SER A 14 -1.73 49.29 -7.05
C SER A 14 -3.08 48.75 -6.60
N VAL A 15 -3.72 48.00 -7.50
CA VAL A 15 -4.81 47.09 -7.15
C VAL A 15 -4.16 45.99 -6.32
N ILE A 16 -4.20 46.12 -5.00
CA ILE A 16 -3.90 44.99 -4.11
C ILE A 16 -5.11 44.08 -4.21
N THR A 17 -5.12 43.21 -5.21
CA THR A 17 -5.86 41.94 -5.15
C THR A 17 -5.22 41.14 -4.04
N GLY A 18 -5.61 41.46 -2.80
CA GLY A 18 -5.35 40.60 -1.66
C GLY A 18 -5.97 39.26 -1.98
N CYS A 19 -5.13 38.27 -2.28
CA CYS A 19 -5.53 36.87 -2.24
C CYS A 19 -6.18 36.67 -0.88
N ARG A 20 -7.52 36.63 -0.86
CA ARG A 20 -8.27 36.24 0.32
C ARG A 20 -7.82 34.80 0.56
N LYS A 21 -6.95 34.61 1.54
CA LYS A 21 -6.60 33.30 2.07
C LYS A 21 -7.94 32.74 2.53
N VAL A 22 -8.55 31.89 1.71
CA VAL A 22 -9.70 31.12 2.13
C VAL A 22 -9.13 30.22 3.20
N ASN A 23 -9.36 30.59 4.46
CA ASN A 23 -9.23 29.66 5.56
C ASN A 23 -10.34 28.64 5.35
N ASP A 24 -10.12 27.70 4.43
CA ASP A 24 -10.84 26.44 4.45
C ASP A 24 -10.41 25.80 5.76
N ALA A 25 -11.25 25.99 6.78
CA ALA A 25 -11.14 25.26 8.04
C ALA A 25 -11.11 23.78 7.65
N GLN A 26 -9.91 23.22 7.65
CA GLN A 26 -9.70 21.83 7.29
C GLN A 26 -10.50 20.99 8.29
N PRO A 27 -11.17 19.90 7.85
CA PRO A 27 -11.87 19.02 8.77
C PRO A 27 -10.92 18.63 9.91
N GLN A 28 -11.29 18.96 11.14
CA GLN A 28 -10.61 18.45 12.34
C GLN A 28 -11.07 17.01 12.53
N GLY A 29 -10.25 16.05 12.12
CA GLY A 29 -10.51 14.63 12.31
C GLY A 29 -9.44 13.76 11.66
N THR A 30 -9.43 12.49 12.02
CA THR A 30 -8.51 11.50 11.47
C THR A 30 -9.04 11.07 10.11
N LEU A 31 -8.23 11.22 9.05
CA LEU A 31 -8.59 10.73 7.72
C LEU A 31 -8.29 9.24 7.60
N LEU A 32 -9.28 8.46 7.13
CA LEU A 32 -9.15 7.04 6.83
C LEU A 32 -9.61 6.77 5.41
N LEU A 33 -8.82 6.00 4.64
CA LEU A 33 -9.10 5.71 3.24
C LEU A 33 -10.40 4.92 3.09
N SER A 34 -11.40 5.46 2.39
CA SER A 34 -12.58 4.76 1.90
C SER A 34 -13.46 5.71 1.06
N PRO A 35 -13.92 5.33 -0.15
CA PRO A 35 -13.52 4.16 -0.95
C PRO A 35 -12.24 4.38 -1.78
N ILE A 36 -11.82 3.32 -2.47
CA ILE A 36 -10.90 3.33 -3.61
C ILE A 36 -11.71 3.06 -4.88
N THR A 37 -11.61 3.91 -5.90
CA THR A 37 -12.32 3.74 -7.17
C THR A 37 -11.33 3.53 -8.30
N ASN A 38 -11.47 2.44 -9.05
CA ASN A 38 -10.78 2.25 -10.32
C ASN A 38 -11.54 3.03 -11.41
N VAL A 39 -10.96 4.10 -11.92
CA VAL A 39 -11.61 4.98 -12.91
C VAL A 39 -11.82 4.26 -14.24
N ASN A 40 -10.93 3.33 -14.59
CA ASN A 40 -10.97 2.63 -15.87
C ASN A 40 -12.13 1.64 -15.94
N THR A 41 -12.47 0.99 -14.82
CA THR A 41 -13.49 -0.07 -14.75
C THR A 41 -14.77 0.37 -14.06
N GLY A 42 -14.71 1.41 -13.22
CA GLY A 42 -15.79 1.83 -12.35
C GLY A 42 -15.93 1.00 -11.07
N GLU A 43 -15.04 0.02 -10.85
CA GLU A 43 -15.04 -0.83 -9.65
C GLU A 43 -14.70 -0.03 -8.39
N ILE A 44 -15.36 -0.36 -7.28
CA ILE A 44 -15.23 0.37 -6.02
C ILE A 44 -14.86 -0.57 -4.88
N SER A 45 -13.67 -0.43 -4.33
CA SER A 45 -13.29 -1.09 -3.09
C SER A 45 -13.65 -0.23 -1.88
N THR A 46 -14.29 -0.82 -0.88
CA THR A 46 -14.70 -0.13 0.35
C THR A 46 -13.94 -0.67 1.56
N LEU A 47 -13.67 0.22 2.51
CA LEU A 47 -12.94 -0.09 3.74
C LEU A 47 -13.75 0.40 4.94
N LYS A 48 -13.81 -0.42 6.01
CA LYS A 48 -14.52 -0.11 7.25
C LYS A 48 -13.59 -0.22 8.45
N TYR A 49 -13.81 0.66 9.42
CA TYR A 49 -12.91 0.83 10.56
C TYR A 49 -13.65 0.83 11.90
N ASP A 50 -13.06 0.20 12.91
CA ASP A 50 -13.53 0.31 14.31
C ASP A 50 -13.16 1.67 14.93
N ASP A 51 -13.56 1.90 16.17
CA ASP A 51 -13.37 3.17 16.88
C ASP A 51 -11.92 3.43 17.30
N GLN A 52 -11.06 2.44 17.16
CA GLN A 52 -9.62 2.52 17.37
C GLN A 52 -8.86 2.76 16.06
N ASN A 53 -9.56 2.89 14.93
CA ASN A 53 -9.03 3.02 13.57
C ASN A 53 -8.34 1.75 13.06
N HIS A 54 -8.74 0.57 13.52
CA HIS A 54 -8.37 -0.69 12.89
C HIS A 54 -9.22 -0.93 11.65
N LEU A 55 -8.62 -1.38 10.54
CA LEU A 55 -9.37 -1.88 9.40
C LEU A 55 -10.00 -3.22 9.78
N ILE A 56 -11.32 -3.28 9.85
CA ILE A 56 -12.06 -4.49 10.26
C ILE A 56 -12.69 -5.22 9.07
N GLU A 57 -13.01 -4.50 7.99
CA GLU A 57 -13.52 -5.08 6.76
C GLU A 57 -12.99 -4.33 5.53
N ARG A 58 -12.71 -5.08 4.47
CA ARG A 58 -12.49 -4.54 3.12
C ARG A 58 -13.30 -5.37 2.13
N TYR A 59 -14.08 -4.71 1.30
CA TYR A 59 -14.62 -5.31 0.07
C TYR A 59 -13.79 -4.81 -1.10
N ASP A 60 -13.31 -5.73 -1.93
CA ASP A 60 -12.56 -5.43 -3.14
C ASP A 60 -13.36 -5.89 -4.35
N ASP A 61 -13.98 -4.94 -5.04
CA ASP A 61 -14.85 -5.21 -6.19
C ASP A 61 -14.07 -5.70 -7.41
N LEU A 62 -12.82 -5.25 -7.57
CA LEU A 62 -11.92 -5.70 -8.65
C LEU A 62 -11.67 -7.20 -8.59
N THR A 63 -11.58 -7.75 -7.37
CA THR A 63 -11.37 -9.18 -7.16
C THR A 63 -12.62 -9.93 -6.70
N ALA A 64 -13.72 -9.21 -6.43
CA ALA A 64 -14.92 -9.72 -5.77
C ALA A 64 -14.58 -10.50 -4.49
N HIS A 65 -13.69 -9.95 -3.65
CA HIS A 65 -13.23 -10.56 -2.42
C HIS A 65 -13.63 -9.73 -1.19
N ASP A 66 -14.06 -10.43 -0.13
CA ASP A 66 -14.29 -9.84 1.18
C ASP A 66 -13.16 -10.22 2.14
N TYR A 67 -12.65 -9.22 2.85
CA TYR A 67 -11.61 -9.38 3.84
C TYR A 67 -12.15 -8.94 5.19
N THR A 68 -11.94 -9.73 6.24
CA THR A 68 -12.29 -9.38 7.62
C THR A 68 -11.12 -9.59 8.55
N TYR A 69 -11.01 -8.75 9.58
CA TYR A 69 -9.88 -8.74 10.51
C TYR A 69 -10.35 -8.67 11.96
N VAL A 70 -9.69 -9.45 12.81
CA VAL A 70 -9.94 -9.46 14.26
C VAL A 70 -8.65 -9.11 14.98
N TYR A 71 -8.76 -8.22 15.97
CA TYR A 71 -7.63 -7.68 16.73
C TYR A 71 -7.67 -8.14 18.18
N ASP A 72 -6.52 -8.25 18.83
CA ASP A 72 -6.41 -8.40 20.26
C ASP A 72 -6.32 -7.04 20.99
N ASN A 73 -6.25 -7.08 22.31
CA ASN A 73 -6.16 -5.89 23.17
C ASN A 73 -4.83 -5.10 23.02
N ASN A 74 -3.87 -5.59 22.23
CA ASN A 74 -2.60 -4.92 21.94
C ASN A 74 -2.58 -4.35 20.51
N ASP A 75 -3.74 -4.15 19.89
CA ASP A 75 -3.90 -3.68 18.50
C ASP A 75 -3.27 -4.62 17.45
N ARG A 76 -3.12 -5.91 17.76
CA ARG A 76 -2.51 -6.90 16.85
C ARG A 76 -3.55 -7.77 16.20
N ILE A 77 -3.37 -8.07 14.91
CA ILE A 77 -4.32 -8.91 14.17
C ILE A 77 -4.13 -10.36 14.60
N ILE A 78 -5.17 -10.99 15.13
CA ILE A 78 -5.18 -12.39 15.58
C ILE A 78 -5.88 -13.32 14.59
N GLN A 79 -6.73 -12.76 13.73
CA GLN A 79 -7.38 -13.50 12.65
C GLN A 79 -7.58 -12.61 11.43
N ALA A 80 -7.40 -13.18 10.25
CA ALA A 80 -7.89 -12.59 9.02
C ALA A 80 -8.56 -13.64 8.14
N THR A 81 -9.71 -13.28 7.60
CA THR A 81 -10.49 -14.14 6.70
C THR A 81 -10.62 -13.47 5.34
N PHE A 82 -10.32 -14.23 4.29
CA PHE A 82 -10.35 -13.86 2.89
C PHE A 82 -11.45 -14.71 2.25
N ASN A 83 -12.59 -14.13 1.95
CA ASN A 83 -13.66 -14.81 1.22
C ASN A 83 -13.48 -14.54 -0.26
N PHE A 84 -13.33 -15.63 -1.00
CA PHE A 84 -13.28 -15.64 -2.44
C PHE A 84 -14.63 -16.12 -2.98
N LYS A 85 -14.94 -15.83 -4.24
CA LYS A 85 -16.17 -16.34 -4.89
C LYS A 85 -16.36 -17.86 -4.75
N THR A 86 -15.26 -18.61 -4.67
CA THR A 86 -15.25 -20.08 -4.67
C THR A 86 -14.81 -20.69 -3.35
N GLY A 87 -14.69 -19.92 -2.26
CA GLY A 87 -14.20 -20.46 -0.99
C GLY A 87 -13.71 -19.40 -0.01
N TYR A 88 -12.91 -19.81 0.97
CA TYR A 88 -12.28 -18.87 1.89
C TYR A 88 -10.89 -19.34 2.32
N GLN A 89 -10.07 -18.38 2.75
CA GLN A 89 -8.85 -18.60 3.50
C GLN A 89 -8.98 -17.92 4.86
N GLN A 90 -8.68 -18.63 5.95
CA GLN A 90 -8.56 -18.06 7.28
C GLN A 90 -7.13 -18.25 7.79
N ASN A 91 -6.52 -17.16 8.22
CA ASN A 91 -5.22 -17.14 8.86
C ASN A 91 -5.42 -16.82 10.35
N ASN A 92 -4.93 -17.69 11.23
CA ASN A 92 -4.91 -17.46 12.67
C ASN A 92 -3.46 -17.14 13.11
N PHE A 93 -3.28 -16.00 13.76
CA PHE A 93 -1.97 -15.46 14.12
C PHE A 93 -1.70 -15.64 15.61
N THR A 94 -0.47 -16.04 15.92
CA THR A 94 0.06 -16.02 17.28
C THR A 94 1.38 -15.27 17.31
N TYR A 95 1.67 -14.67 18.45
CA TYR A 95 2.81 -13.78 18.63
C TYR A 95 3.74 -14.36 19.68
N THR A 96 5.02 -14.47 19.36
CA THR A 96 6.06 -14.96 20.29
C THR A 96 7.29 -14.09 20.13
N ALA A 97 7.57 -13.23 21.13
CA ALA A 97 8.66 -12.26 21.08
C ALA A 97 8.70 -11.51 19.72
N ASN A 98 9.78 -11.66 18.96
CA ASN A 98 9.99 -11.03 17.66
C ASN A 98 9.48 -11.87 16.47
N THR A 99 8.61 -12.85 16.70
CA THR A 99 8.08 -13.73 15.66
C THR A 99 6.56 -13.70 15.66
N ILE A 100 5.99 -13.61 14.47
CA ILE A 100 4.58 -13.82 14.21
C ILE A 100 4.44 -15.19 13.56
N ASN A 101 3.79 -16.11 14.25
CA ASN A 101 3.53 -17.45 13.73
C ASN A 101 2.09 -17.54 13.24
N VAL A 102 1.92 -17.95 11.99
CA VAL A 102 0.62 -18.35 11.46
C VAL A 102 0.48 -19.85 11.67
N ASN A 103 -0.12 -20.20 12.80
CA ASN A 103 -0.20 -21.59 13.27
C ASN A 103 -1.20 -22.40 12.46
N THR A 104 -2.21 -21.75 11.86
CA THR A 104 -3.21 -22.42 11.03
C THR A 104 -3.68 -21.46 9.94
N CYS A 105 -3.26 -21.74 8.71
CA CYS A 105 -3.86 -21.21 7.49
C CYS A 105 -4.78 -22.29 6.92
N THR A 106 -6.08 -22.12 7.11
CA THR A 106 -7.11 -23.02 6.59
C THR A 106 -7.61 -22.46 5.27
N ARG A 107 -7.45 -23.22 4.19
CA ARG A 107 -8.06 -22.90 2.89
C ARG A 107 -9.12 -23.92 2.56
N SER A 108 -10.33 -23.43 2.32
CA SER A 108 -11.47 -24.24 1.90
C SER A 108 -11.93 -23.76 0.54
N TYR A 109 -11.89 -24.64 -0.45
CA TYR A 109 -12.46 -24.39 -1.77
C TYR A 109 -13.80 -25.13 -1.91
N GLN A 110 -14.73 -24.60 -2.70
CA GLN A 110 -16.08 -25.16 -2.92
C GLN A 110 -16.07 -26.66 -3.28
N SER A 111 -14.98 -27.18 -3.85
CA SER A 111 -14.74 -28.60 -4.06
C SER A 111 -13.98 -29.24 -2.88
N SER A 112 -14.66 -29.37 -1.74
CA SER A 112 -14.54 -30.39 -0.68
C SER A 112 -13.20 -30.73 -0.01
N SER A 113 -12.07 -30.12 -0.37
CA SER A 113 -10.80 -30.34 0.35
C SER A 113 -10.39 -29.09 1.14
N THR A 114 -10.24 -29.28 2.45
CA THR A 114 -9.60 -28.31 3.33
C THR A 114 -8.11 -28.60 3.34
N THR A 115 -7.29 -27.60 3.02
CA THR A 115 -5.84 -27.68 3.21
C THR A 115 -5.44 -26.83 4.40
N THR A 116 -4.49 -27.34 5.19
CA THR A 116 -3.88 -26.60 6.30
C THR A 116 -2.41 -26.40 5.99
N SER A 117 -1.94 -25.17 6.17
CA SER A 117 -0.53 -24.80 6.07
C SER A 117 -0.14 -23.91 7.25
N SER A 118 1.16 -23.80 7.50
CA SER A 118 1.71 -22.90 8.52
C SER A 118 2.93 -22.20 7.94
N TYR A 119 3.13 -20.97 8.39
CA TYR A 119 4.22 -20.10 7.98
C TYR A 119 4.53 -19.10 9.10
N SER A 120 5.67 -18.41 9.01
CA SER A 120 6.07 -17.45 10.05
C SER A 120 6.73 -16.20 9.48
N TYR A 121 6.65 -15.12 10.23
CA TYR A 121 7.37 -13.88 9.99
C TYR A 121 8.33 -13.62 11.14
N VAL A 122 9.57 -13.30 10.82
CA VAL A 122 10.56 -12.79 11.78
C VAL A 122 10.60 -11.28 11.68
N LEU A 123 10.51 -10.61 12.82
CA LEU A 123 10.49 -9.16 12.93
C LEU A 123 11.85 -8.62 13.39
N ASN A 124 12.16 -7.38 12.99
CA ASN A 124 13.22 -6.59 13.59
C ASN A 124 12.70 -5.82 14.82
N ASP A 125 13.58 -5.07 15.48
CA ASP A 125 13.25 -4.27 16.68
C ASP A 125 12.22 -3.17 16.42
N LYS A 126 12.03 -2.76 15.15
CA LYS A 126 10.99 -1.82 14.72
C LYS A 126 9.66 -2.51 14.39
N GLN A 127 9.51 -3.80 14.71
CA GLN A 127 8.34 -4.62 14.40
C GLN A 127 8.04 -4.77 12.90
N GLN A 128 9.07 -4.58 12.05
CA GLN A 128 8.96 -4.80 10.61
C GLN A 128 9.43 -6.22 10.29
N PHE A 129 8.73 -6.95 9.43
CA PHE A 129 9.17 -8.29 9.07
C PHE A 129 10.40 -8.24 8.17
N ILE A 130 11.43 -8.96 8.57
CA ILE A 130 12.69 -9.08 7.81
C ILE A 130 12.81 -10.43 7.12
N ARG A 131 11.96 -11.38 7.50
CA ARG A 131 11.91 -12.71 6.89
C ARG A 131 10.50 -13.27 6.92
N TYR A 132 10.08 -13.87 5.82
CA TYR A 132 8.87 -14.69 5.70
C TYR A 132 9.31 -16.13 5.41
N ASN A 133 9.07 -17.05 6.32
CA ASN A 133 9.28 -18.47 6.10
C ASN A 133 8.00 -19.03 5.49
N ILE A 134 8.05 -19.37 4.20
CA ILE A 134 6.90 -19.81 3.40
C ILE A 134 6.36 -21.15 3.91
N ASP A 135 7.23 -21.95 4.52
CA ASP A 135 6.90 -23.21 5.16
C ASP A 135 7.69 -23.42 6.45
N ASN A 136 7.36 -24.52 7.14
CA ASN A 136 8.02 -24.92 8.38
C ASN A 136 9.39 -25.59 8.18
N SER A 137 9.81 -25.85 6.93
CA SER A 137 11.12 -26.46 6.67
C SER A 137 12.27 -25.46 6.83
N GLY A 138 11.98 -24.16 6.68
CA GLY A 138 12.97 -23.09 6.67
C GLY A 138 13.76 -22.99 5.37
N ASN A 139 13.52 -23.89 4.40
CA ASN A 139 14.22 -23.94 3.11
C ASN A 139 13.61 -23.02 2.05
N ASN A 140 12.35 -22.61 2.25
CA ASN A 140 11.63 -21.68 1.38
C ASN A 140 11.34 -20.41 2.17
N TYR A 141 11.97 -19.29 1.78
CA TYR A 141 11.83 -18.04 2.51
C TYR A 141 12.03 -16.80 1.63
N GLU A 142 11.47 -15.68 2.09
CA GLU A 142 11.74 -14.36 1.54
C GLU A 142 12.42 -13.50 2.60
N VAL A 143 13.34 -12.64 2.18
CA VAL A 143 14.03 -11.65 3.01
C VAL A 143 13.61 -10.26 2.57
N TYR A 144 13.44 -9.36 3.54
CA TYR A 144 12.92 -8.02 3.32
C TYR A 144 13.84 -6.98 3.94
N THR A 145 14.09 -5.90 3.22
CA THR A 145 14.87 -4.76 3.70
C THR A 145 14.10 -3.46 3.56
N TYR A 146 14.34 -2.54 4.48
CA TYR A 146 13.65 -1.26 4.54
C TYR A 146 14.60 -0.10 4.31
N ASP A 147 14.10 0.98 3.72
CA ASP A 147 14.81 2.25 3.69
C ASP A 147 14.83 2.92 5.07
N ALA A 148 15.50 4.06 5.19
CA ALA A 148 15.62 4.79 6.45
C ALA A 148 14.27 5.29 7.01
N ALA A 149 13.29 5.52 6.13
CA ALA A 149 11.93 5.93 6.49
C ALA A 149 11.04 4.74 6.88
N GLY A 150 11.53 3.51 6.70
CA GLY A 150 10.81 2.28 7.04
C GLY A 150 9.93 1.75 5.91
N ASN A 151 10.09 2.21 4.67
CA ASN A 151 9.41 1.65 3.50
C ASN A 151 10.14 0.39 3.01
N LEU A 152 9.40 -0.62 2.54
CA LEU A 152 9.99 -1.86 2.03
C LEU A 152 10.78 -1.59 0.74
N SER A 153 12.10 -1.52 0.82
CA SER A 153 12.97 -1.23 -0.31
C SER A 153 13.27 -2.46 -1.17
N THR A 154 13.53 -3.62 -0.54
CA THR A 154 13.81 -4.85 -1.30
C THR A 154 13.13 -6.07 -0.71
N ARG A 155 12.76 -7.01 -1.59
CA ARG A 155 12.31 -8.36 -1.27
C ARG A 155 13.11 -9.35 -2.11
N ILE A 156 13.67 -10.37 -1.49
CA ILE A 156 14.44 -11.42 -2.17
C ILE A 156 13.92 -12.78 -1.76
N GLY A 157 13.54 -13.61 -2.73
CA GLY A 157 13.03 -14.96 -2.51
C GLY A 157 14.09 -16.04 -2.72
N TYR A 158 14.04 -17.08 -1.89
CA TYR A 158 14.89 -18.27 -1.95
C TYR A 158 14.02 -19.51 -1.83
N LEU A 159 14.22 -20.48 -2.72
CA LEU A 159 13.47 -21.74 -2.73
C LEU A 159 14.40 -22.95 -2.62
N ASN A 160 13.88 -24.03 -2.04
CA ASN A 160 14.52 -25.35 -1.95
C ASN A 160 15.92 -25.32 -1.33
N GLY A 161 16.15 -24.42 -0.35
CA GLY A 161 17.44 -24.28 0.32
C GLY A 161 18.53 -23.65 -0.56
N SER A 162 18.16 -23.09 -1.72
CA SER A 162 19.09 -22.37 -2.59
C SER A 162 19.67 -21.14 -1.89
N THR A 163 20.97 -20.92 -2.05
CA THR A 163 21.63 -19.66 -1.67
C THR A 163 21.55 -18.60 -2.77
N THR A 164 21.10 -18.98 -3.96
CA THR A 164 20.88 -18.07 -5.09
C THR A 164 19.42 -17.59 -5.07
N PRO A 165 19.18 -16.28 -5.20
CA PRO A 165 17.82 -15.75 -5.31
C PRO A 165 17.03 -16.38 -6.46
N THR A 166 15.78 -16.75 -6.19
CA THR A 166 14.82 -17.15 -7.22
C THR A 166 13.98 -15.97 -7.68
N THR A 167 13.77 -14.97 -6.82
CA THR A 167 13.07 -13.74 -7.15
C THR A 167 13.72 -12.54 -6.47
N GLN A 168 13.60 -11.36 -7.09
CA GLN A 168 13.96 -10.09 -6.48
C GLN A 168 12.92 -9.04 -6.84
N VAL A 169 12.56 -8.21 -5.87
CA VAL A 169 11.79 -7.00 -6.08
C VAL A 169 12.49 -5.83 -5.42
N ILE A 170 12.63 -4.75 -6.16
CA ILE A 170 13.15 -3.46 -5.69
C ILE A 170 12.04 -2.43 -5.85
N ALA A 171 11.72 -1.74 -4.76
CA ALA A 171 10.70 -0.70 -4.75
C ALA A 171 11.27 0.66 -4.35
N THR A 172 10.69 1.70 -4.91
CA THR A 172 10.97 3.12 -4.60
C THR A 172 9.69 3.82 -4.21
N PHE A 173 9.79 4.85 -3.37
CA PHE A 173 8.65 5.55 -2.78
C PHE A 173 8.88 7.06 -2.79
N ASP A 174 7.80 7.85 -2.86
CA ASP A 174 7.90 9.32 -2.83
C ASP A 174 7.98 9.95 -1.43
N GLN A 175 8.04 9.11 -0.39
CA GLN A 175 8.22 9.49 1.02
C GLN A 175 7.09 10.38 1.60
N LYS A 176 5.95 10.51 0.91
CA LYS A 176 4.76 11.19 1.45
C LYS A 176 3.91 10.24 2.28
N LYS A 177 2.87 10.77 2.94
CA LYS A 177 1.95 9.97 3.75
C LYS A 177 1.29 8.90 2.89
N SER A 178 1.30 7.68 3.41
CA SER A 178 0.53 6.56 2.88
C SER A 178 -0.99 6.78 3.02
N PRO A 179 -1.82 6.19 2.13
CA PRO A 179 -3.27 6.11 2.33
C PRO A 179 -3.69 5.47 3.67
N PHE A 180 -2.80 4.65 4.24
CA PHE A 180 -3.01 3.88 5.47
C PHE A 180 -2.28 4.47 6.68
N THR A 181 -1.69 5.67 6.59
CA THR A 181 -0.88 6.28 7.67
C THR A 181 -1.60 6.31 9.03
N ASN A 182 -2.91 6.52 9.03
CA ASN A 182 -3.70 6.66 10.25
C ASN A 182 -4.36 5.35 10.71
N VAL A 183 -4.14 4.26 9.99
CA VAL A 183 -4.76 2.96 10.31
C VAL A 183 -3.87 2.24 11.33
N LYS A 184 -4.48 1.72 12.39
CA LYS A 184 -3.75 1.02 13.45
C LYS A 184 -3.57 -0.47 13.15
N GLY A 185 -2.63 -1.05 13.89
CA GLY A 185 -2.34 -2.48 13.89
C GLY A 185 -1.47 -2.95 12.71
N ASN A 186 -1.36 -4.27 12.60
CA ASN A 186 -0.30 -4.92 11.83
C ASN A 186 -0.71 -5.18 10.37
N LEU A 187 -1.31 -4.21 9.69
CA LEU A 187 -1.88 -4.41 8.34
C LEU A 187 -0.87 -4.84 7.27
N TYR A 188 0.42 -4.64 7.54
CA TYR A 188 1.53 -5.13 6.72
C TYR A 188 1.57 -6.66 6.58
N LEU A 189 0.82 -7.41 7.40
CA LEU A 189 0.69 -8.86 7.27
C LEU A 189 -0.12 -9.31 6.04
N PHE A 190 -0.83 -8.41 5.37
CA PHE A 190 -1.82 -8.77 4.34
C PHE A 190 -1.57 -8.24 2.96
N THR A 191 -0.64 -7.31 2.84
CA THR A 191 -0.12 -6.90 1.55
C THR A 191 1.28 -7.47 1.48
N THR A 192 1.66 -8.04 0.33
CA THR A 192 3.07 -8.02 -0.03
C THR A 192 3.48 -6.55 0.06
N THR A 193 4.16 -6.17 1.14
CA THR A 193 4.27 -4.85 1.80
C THR A 193 4.52 -3.62 0.95
N ILE A 194 4.78 -3.82 -0.32
CA ILE A 194 4.99 -2.80 -1.32
C ILE A 194 3.74 -1.88 -1.37
N GLY A 195 2.52 -2.42 -1.31
CA GLY A 195 1.26 -1.65 -1.47
C GLY A 195 0.79 -0.80 -0.30
N LEU A 196 1.54 -0.70 0.81
CA LEU A 196 1.15 0.15 1.94
C LEU A 196 1.66 1.58 1.84
N ASN A 197 2.63 1.88 1.00
CA ASN A 197 3.16 3.22 0.82
C ASN A 197 2.97 3.68 -0.62
N ASN A 198 3.26 4.95 -0.89
CA ASN A 198 3.16 5.53 -2.23
C ASN A 198 4.38 5.08 -3.06
N ILE A 199 4.32 3.84 -3.55
CA ILE A 199 5.33 3.27 -4.43
C ILE A 199 5.41 4.13 -5.67
N THR A 200 6.57 4.58 -6.12
CA THR A 200 6.73 5.30 -7.40
C THR A 200 7.31 4.43 -8.50
N GLY A 201 7.89 3.29 -8.12
CA GLY A 201 8.50 2.39 -9.06
C GLY A 201 8.78 1.03 -8.44
N ILE A 202 8.52 -0.02 -9.21
CA ILE A 202 8.87 -1.40 -8.90
C ILE A 202 9.68 -1.96 -10.05
N ILE A 203 10.76 -2.65 -9.71
CA ILE A 203 11.47 -3.55 -10.62
C ILE A 203 11.37 -4.95 -9.99
N ALA A 204 10.68 -5.86 -10.66
CA ALA A 204 10.55 -7.26 -10.23
C ALA A 204 11.21 -8.18 -11.24
N THR A 205 12.07 -9.07 -10.76
CA THR A 205 12.81 -10.04 -11.56
C THR A 205 12.57 -11.45 -11.04
N ASP A 206 12.24 -12.36 -11.95
CA ASP A 206 12.18 -13.79 -11.69
C ASP A 206 13.41 -14.46 -12.31
N PHE A 207 14.23 -15.07 -11.45
CA PHE A 207 15.47 -15.73 -11.85
C PHE A 207 15.28 -17.20 -12.23
N VAL A 208 14.07 -17.76 -12.08
CA VAL A 208 13.78 -19.14 -12.45
C VAL A 208 13.44 -19.26 -13.94
N TYR A 209 12.90 -18.19 -14.55
CA TYR A 209 12.57 -18.18 -15.98
C TYR A 209 13.74 -17.76 -16.87
N PRO A 210 14.01 -18.48 -17.98
CA PRO A 210 15.24 -18.36 -18.79
C PRO A 210 15.46 -17.01 -19.48
N ASN A 211 14.51 -16.07 -19.42
CA ASN A 211 14.62 -14.77 -20.07
C ASN A 211 14.75 -13.59 -19.08
N HIS A 212 14.65 -13.82 -17.76
CA HIS A 212 14.84 -12.84 -16.68
C HIS A 212 14.25 -11.45 -16.91
N VAL A 213 13.15 -11.35 -17.67
CA VAL A 213 12.71 -10.04 -18.14
C VAL A 213 12.05 -9.30 -16.98
N PRO A 214 12.58 -8.14 -16.55
CA PRO A 214 12.03 -7.44 -15.40
C PRO A 214 10.64 -6.89 -15.73
N ILE A 215 9.73 -6.98 -14.76
CA ILE A 215 8.48 -6.25 -14.76
C ILE A 215 8.75 -4.88 -14.16
N ILE A 216 8.39 -3.83 -14.88
CA ILE A 216 8.57 -2.44 -14.44
C ILE A 216 7.19 -1.81 -14.26
N VAL A 217 6.90 -1.42 -13.02
CA VAL A 217 5.70 -0.65 -12.66
C VAL A 217 6.15 0.75 -12.30
N LYS A 218 5.41 1.77 -12.76
CA LYS A 218 5.63 3.16 -12.38
C LYS A 218 4.31 3.78 -11.97
N ASP A 219 4.29 4.33 -10.78
CA ASP A 219 3.12 5.02 -10.25
C ASP A 219 3.42 6.50 -10.05
N THR A 220 2.40 7.33 -10.23
CA THR A 220 2.42 8.75 -9.87
C THR A 220 1.20 9.09 -9.02
N TYR A 221 1.36 10.05 -8.10
CA TYR A 221 0.31 10.41 -7.15
C TYR A 221 0.04 11.91 -7.13
N GLU A 222 -1.23 12.23 -6.95
CA GLU A 222 -1.70 13.57 -6.61
C GLU A 222 -2.19 13.57 -5.15
N TYR A 223 -2.04 14.71 -4.46
CA TYR A 223 -2.21 14.80 -3.01
C TYR A 223 -3.18 15.90 -2.59
N ASN A 224 -3.90 15.69 -1.50
CA ASN A 224 -4.65 16.76 -0.84
C ASN A 224 -3.74 17.67 0.00
N SER A 225 -4.32 18.75 0.52
CA SER A 225 -3.66 19.73 1.42
C SER A 225 -3.07 19.13 2.70
N GLN A 226 -3.58 17.97 3.15
CA GLN A 226 -3.10 17.26 4.35
C GLN A 226 -1.97 16.26 4.05
N GLY A 227 -1.58 16.13 2.77
CA GLY A 227 -0.49 15.30 2.29
C GLY A 227 -0.88 13.85 2.02
N PHE A 228 -2.17 13.51 2.01
CA PHE A 228 -2.67 12.17 1.66
C PHE A 228 -2.90 12.06 0.14
N PRO A 229 -2.58 10.92 -0.48
CA PRO A 229 -2.81 10.73 -1.91
C PRO A 229 -4.30 10.69 -2.19
N VAL A 230 -4.76 11.39 -3.22
CA VAL A 230 -6.17 11.41 -3.68
C VAL A 230 -6.34 10.74 -5.04
N LYS A 231 -5.24 10.52 -5.75
CA LYS A 231 -5.22 9.83 -7.04
C LYS A 231 -3.88 9.13 -7.24
N GLN A 232 -3.93 7.90 -7.74
CA GLN A 232 -2.78 7.15 -8.25
C GLN A 232 -2.99 6.95 -9.76
N THR A 233 -1.93 7.12 -10.54
CA THR A 233 -1.86 6.67 -11.93
C THR A 233 -0.77 5.61 -12.04
N ASP A 234 -1.19 4.37 -12.22
CA ASP A 234 -0.35 3.19 -12.43
C ASP A 234 -0.09 3.02 -13.93
N VAL A 235 1.19 2.94 -14.27
CA VAL A 235 1.67 2.65 -15.62
C VAL A 235 2.51 1.37 -15.56
N GLN A 236 1.91 0.28 -16.03
CA GLN A 236 2.57 -1.00 -16.10
C GLN A 236 3.13 -1.25 -17.51
N ASN A 237 4.43 -1.55 -17.56
CA ASN A 237 5.08 -2.04 -18.77
C ASN A 237 5.55 -3.48 -18.53
N THR A 238 4.87 -4.43 -19.15
CA THR A 238 5.42 -5.78 -19.29
C THR A 238 6.44 -5.75 -20.40
N SER A 239 7.68 -6.08 -20.09
CA SER A 239 8.84 -6.01 -21.00
C SER A 239 8.74 -6.89 -22.26
N THR A 240 7.75 -7.78 -22.34
CA THR A 240 7.42 -8.58 -23.53
C THR A 240 6.34 -7.95 -24.43
N SER A 241 5.78 -6.80 -24.06
CA SER A 241 4.71 -6.12 -24.78
C SER A 241 5.05 -4.65 -24.99
N THR A 242 4.79 -4.13 -26.18
CA THR A 242 4.79 -2.68 -26.44
C THR A 242 3.52 -2.01 -25.89
N ALA A 243 2.55 -2.79 -25.41
CA ALA A 243 1.34 -2.27 -24.80
C ALA A 243 1.63 -1.81 -23.36
N THR A 244 1.48 -0.51 -23.15
CA THR A 244 1.42 0.09 -21.81
C THR A 244 -0.02 0.04 -21.32
N THR A 245 -0.23 -0.51 -20.13
CA THR A 245 -1.52 -0.42 -19.45
C THR A 245 -1.46 0.74 -18.47
N THR A 246 -2.45 1.63 -18.53
CA THR A 246 -2.59 2.73 -17.56
C THR A 246 -3.88 2.57 -16.79
N THR A 247 -3.75 2.42 -15.47
CA THR A 247 -4.87 2.34 -14.54
C THR A 247 -4.85 3.54 -13.62
N VAL A 248 -6.01 4.17 -13.41
CA VAL A 248 -6.15 5.32 -12.53
C VAL A 248 -7.04 4.94 -11.36
N TYR A 249 -6.53 5.15 -10.15
CA TYR A 249 -7.28 4.99 -8.91
C TYR A 249 -7.56 6.34 -8.28
N LEU A 250 -8.79 6.54 -7.80
CA LEU A 250 -9.16 7.68 -6.95
C LEU A 250 -9.30 7.20 -5.51
N TYR A 251 -8.74 7.99 -4.60
CA TYR A 251 -8.77 7.73 -3.17
C TYR A 251 -9.59 8.79 -2.48
N THR A 252 -10.65 8.35 -1.80
CA THR A 252 -11.47 9.21 -0.95
C THR A 252 -11.21 8.89 0.51
N TYR A 253 -11.41 9.87 1.39
CA TYR A 253 -11.21 9.71 2.81
C TYR A 253 -12.49 10.03 3.57
N ILE A 254 -12.81 9.17 4.53
CA ILE A 254 -13.78 9.48 5.57
C ILE A 254 -13.07 10.18 6.73
N THR A 255 -13.78 11.05 7.42
CA THR A 255 -13.29 11.72 8.63
C THR A 255 -13.88 11.02 9.85
N LYS A 256 -13.03 10.60 10.79
CA LYS A 256 -13.41 10.12 12.12
C LYS A 256 -12.97 11.12 13.19
#